data_AF-A0A9Q8T451-F1
#
_entry.id   AF-A0A9Q8T451-F1
#
_cell.length_a   1.000
_cell.length_b   1.000
_cell.length_c   1.000
_cell.angle_alpha   90.00
_cell.angle_beta   90.00
_cell.angle_gamma   90.00
#
_symmetry.space_group_name_H-M   'P 1'
#
loop_
_entity.id
_entity.type
_entity.pdbx_description
1 polymer ?
#
loop_
_entity_poly.entity_id
_entity_poly.type
_entity_poly.pdbx_seq_one_letter_code
_entity_poly.pdbx_strand_id
1 'polypeptide(L)'
;MTATNSIENAAAPEPAMEKFLLVGAGAHAKRTYIPHLKTLREEGRAYLKVVVDIERCKDRVEDLLFTKGMAPDAELVLVPAYDGPMPADVAARLNEVVARTGVTCAVISTEPLAHKSYGLWAVSAGLNIIMDKPISTRNGAVTDFDAAFGIAEDYQDLADAYEELRKRQIAQGQKPTFFQMNSHRRYHPGFYCTFDMIKEIQEKTRCPVTNIISTHCDGKWRMPSEIVDEPYHPYRTGYGKVSHSGYHFFDMIYNFMRSGWSDTKRPDKMEISSSFVLPAGFVTTLNEDDYDHIFGKEEYAKWKKYTDEELMKLMADMGEIDASIQVTFSRGGHAIAIAQINLLHNGFSRRSWLQPGADLYKGNGRVKHEAHEIRSGPLQTIVIDSRQANDKHDRSKPSTGEIGTDNHFEVHVFRNHDITGDEAPLKTFTVADLDRRYNTAMPGIYSENVKRGILWEAVDFLHDKRTLPELTSNLADHAIPAYIMSAAYISHIRRTRGLDSTVPVELAYGADGLAKAHIAEALYRPFETASDASSATDVDLATPLDEPLLTEASIKAAKLGLTEPLASLNAV
;
A
#
# COMPACT_ATOMS: atom_id res chain seq x y z
N MET A 1 -55.90 -51.81 -5.67
CA MET A 1 -55.24 -51.22 -4.50
C MET A 1 -53.74 -51.36 -4.70
N THR A 2 -53.10 -50.32 -5.22
CA THR A 2 -51.65 -50.24 -5.38
C THR A 2 -51.26 -48.89 -4.80
N ALA A 3 -50.69 -48.92 -3.59
CA ALA A 3 -50.24 -47.73 -2.89
C ALA A 3 -48.85 -47.36 -3.39
N THR A 4 -48.75 -46.22 -4.05
CA THR A 4 -47.49 -45.55 -4.38
C THR A 4 -47.04 -44.73 -3.17
N ASN A 5 -45.97 -45.18 -2.50
CA ASN A 5 -45.26 -44.39 -1.51
C ASN A 5 -44.46 -43.29 -2.22
N SER A 6 -44.93 -42.05 -2.12
CA SER A 6 -44.13 -40.86 -2.43
C SER A 6 -43.13 -40.65 -1.31
N ILE A 7 -41.85 -40.87 -1.61
CA ILE A 7 -40.74 -40.42 -0.77
C ILE A 7 -40.66 -38.91 -0.94
N GLU A 8 -41.09 -38.17 0.08
CA GLU A 8 -40.78 -36.75 0.20
C GLU A 8 -39.26 -36.60 0.36
N ASN A 9 -38.60 -36.16 -0.71
CA ASN A 9 -37.25 -35.62 -0.61
C ASN A 9 -37.34 -34.35 0.25
N ALA A 10 -36.94 -34.44 1.51
CA ALA A 10 -36.65 -33.26 2.32
C ALA A 10 -35.58 -32.44 1.58
N ALA A 11 -35.95 -31.25 1.11
CA ALA A 11 -35.00 -30.30 0.56
C ALA A 11 -33.90 -30.06 1.60
N ALA A 12 -32.64 -30.13 1.18
CA ALA A 12 -31.52 -29.74 2.04
C ALA A 12 -31.78 -28.33 2.58
N PRO A 13 -31.52 -28.05 3.87
CA PRO A 13 -31.70 -26.72 4.41
C PRO A 13 -30.88 -25.72 3.58
N GLU A 14 -31.51 -24.62 3.16
CA GLU A 14 -30.78 -23.54 2.52
C GLU A 14 -29.62 -23.12 3.45
N PRO A 15 -28.39 -22.94 2.90
CA PRO A 15 -27.26 -22.53 3.73
C PRO A 15 -27.58 -21.20 4.40
N ALA A 16 -27.39 -21.14 5.73
CA ALA A 16 -27.60 -19.92 6.49
C ALA A 16 -26.64 -18.83 5.99
N MET A 17 -27.15 -17.64 5.70
CA MET A 17 -26.33 -16.51 5.26
C MET A 17 -25.25 -16.15 6.29
N GLU A 18 -24.04 -15.88 5.81
CA GLU A 18 -22.93 -15.44 6.64
C GLU A 18 -23.16 -14.03 7.21
N LYS A 19 -22.81 -13.85 8.49
CA LYS A 19 -23.05 -12.61 9.24
C LYS A 19 -21.77 -11.81 9.39
N PHE A 20 -21.76 -10.60 8.85
CA PHE A 20 -20.62 -9.71 8.88
C PHE A 20 -20.79 -8.61 9.93
N LEU A 21 -19.68 -8.24 10.57
CA LEU A 21 -19.53 -7.01 11.35
C LEU A 21 -18.62 -6.05 10.58
N LEU A 22 -18.99 -4.77 10.53
CA LEU A 22 -18.17 -3.70 9.95
C LEU A 22 -17.70 -2.75 11.05
N VAL A 23 -16.39 -2.58 11.21
CA VAL A 23 -15.80 -1.54 12.06
C VAL A 23 -15.40 -0.36 11.18
N GLY A 24 -16.01 0.80 11.42
CA GLY A 24 -15.80 2.03 10.65
C GLY A 24 -16.70 2.11 9.42
N ALA A 25 -17.80 2.86 9.51
CA ALA A 25 -18.69 3.14 8.39
C ALA A 25 -18.27 4.45 7.67
N GLY A 26 -16.97 4.54 7.34
CA GLY A 26 -16.37 5.71 6.68
C GLY A 26 -16.72 5.84 5.20
N ALA A 27 -16.10 6.82 4.53
CA ALA A 27 -16.35 7.10 3.11
C ALA A 27 -16.04 5.92 2.18
N HIS A 28 -15.03 5.12 2.51
CA HIS A 28 -14.70 3.91 1.76
C HIS A 28 -15.75 2.83 1.95
N ALA A 29 -16.02 2.40 3.20
CA ALA A 29 -17.04 1.39 3.49
C ALA A 29 -18.43 1.70 2.92
N LYS A 30 -18.84 2.97 2.93
CA LYS A 30 -20.07 3.45 2.29
C LYS A 30 -20.12 3.13 0.79
N ARG A 31 -18.98 3.17 0.10
CA ARG A 31 -18.87 2.98 -1.36
C ARG A 31 -18.59 1.53 -1.74
N THR A 32 -17.94 0.76 -0.87
CA THR A 32 -17.50 -0.61 -1.14
C THR A 32 -18.29 -1.63 -0.33
N TYR A 33 -18.03 -1.73 0.97
CA TYR A 33 -18.51 -2.84 1.79
C TYR A 33 -20.03 -2.88 1.94
N ILE A 34 -20.66 -1.76 2.29
CA ILE A 34 -22.10 -1.73 2.57
C ILE A 34 -22.93 -2.07 1.31
N PRO A 35 -22.70 -1.45 0.13
CA PRO A 35 -23.41 -1.82 -1.08
C PRO A 35 -23.18 -3.28 -1.49
N HIS A 36 -21.95 -3.78 -1.38
CA HIS A 36 -21.62 -5.14 -1.80
C HIS A 36 -22.18 -6.21 -0.85
N LEU A 37 -22.21 -5.97 0.45
CA LEU A 37 -22.89 -6.85 1.41
C LEU A 37 -24.42 -6.82 1.23
N LYS A 38 -24.99 -5.71 0.74
CA LYS A 38 -26.40 -5.67 0.33
C LYS A 38 -26.63 -6.58 -0.89
N THR A 39 -25.77 -6.55 -1.90
CA THR A 39 -25.85 -7.47 -3.04
C THR A 39 -25.72 -8.93 -2.60
N LEU A 40 -24.75 -9.26 -1.74
CA LEU A 40 -24.61 -10.63 -1.21
C LEU A 40 -25.82 -11.10 -0.40
N ARG A 41 -26.56 -10.17 0.22
CA ARG A 41 -27.81 -10.47 0.93
C ARG A 41 -28.93 -10.80 -0.06
N GLU A 42 -29.02 -10.04 -1.14
CA GLU A 42 -29.96 -10.30 -2.25
C GLU A 42 -29.64 -11.65 -2.93
N GLU A 43 -28.37 -12.04 -2.99
CA GLU A 43 -27.91 -13.37 -3.43
C GLU A 43 -28.15 -14.49 -2.39
N GLY A 44 -28.62 -14.18 -1.18
CA GLY A 44 -28.83 -15.17 -0.12
C GLY A 44 -27.55 -15.78 0.44
N ARG A 45 -26.42 -15.06 0.39
CA ARG A 45 -25.10 -15.60 0.77
C ARG A 45 -24.52 -14.99 2.05
N ALA A 46 -24.61 -13.68 2.21
CA ALA A 46 -24.03 -12.97 3.35
C ALA A 46 -24.70 -11.62 3.57
N TYR A 47 -24.63 -11.06 4.77
CA TYR A 47 -25.16 -9.72 5.03
C TYR A 47 -24.46 -9.00 6.19
N LEU A 48 -24.57 -7.68 6.19
CA LEU A 48 -24.11 -6.82 7.27
C LEU A 48 -25.06 -6.91 8.47
N LYS A 49 -24.60 -7.51 9.58
CA LYS A 49 -25.38 -7.70 10.80
C LYS A 49 -25.10 -6.64 11.85
N VAL A 50 -23.85 -6.20 11.97
CA VAL A 50 -23.40 -5.23 12.97
C VAL A 50 -22.54 -4.16 12.33
N VAL A 51 -22.73 -2.91 12.73
CA VAL A 51 -21.83 -1.79 12.43
C VAL A 51 -21.29 -1.24 13.72
N VAL A 52 -19.97 -1.16 13.84
CA VAL A 52 -19.26 -0.51 14.94
C VAL A 52 -18.70 0.81 14.41
N ASP A 53 -19.00 1.92 15.07
CA ASP A 53 -18.38 3.21 14.76
C ASP A 53 -18.16 3.99 16.06
N ILE A 54 -17.44 5.10 15.98
CA ILE A 54 -17.17 5.95 17.14
C ILE A 54 -18.36 6.86 17.44
N GLU A 55 -18.58 7.16 18.72
CA GLU A 55 -19.70 7.98 19.20
C GLU A 55 -19.84 9.32 18.45
N ARG A 56 -18.72 9.99 18.16
CA ARG A 56 -18.71 11.26 17.42
C ARG A 56 -19.25 11.17 15.99
N CYS A 57 -19.35 9.97 15.43
CA CYS A 57 -19.86 9.72 14.09
C CYS A 57 -21.33 9.27 14.06
N LYS A 58 -22.00 9.17 15.22
CA LYS A 58 -23.36 8.65 15.37
C LYS A 58 -24.32 9.16 14.30
N ASP A 59 -24.58 10.47 14.25
CA ASP A 59 -25.60 11.04 13.37
C ASP A 59 -25.33 10.74 11.88
N ARG A 60 -24.06 10.80 11.48
CA ARG A 60 -23.62 10.48 10.11
C ARG A 60 -23.86 9.02 9.77
N VAL A 61 -23.64 8.12 10.72
CA VAL A 61 -23.79 6.66 10.53
C VAL A 61 -25.26 6.27 10.59
N GLU A 62 -26.04 6.82 11.51
CA GLU A 62 -27.48 6.60 11.59
C GLU A 62 -28.19 7.06 10.30
N ASP A 63 -27.85 8.25 9.79
CA ASP A 63 -28.36 8.72 8.50
C ASP A 63 -28.00 7.77 7.35
N LEU A 64 -26.78 7.24 7.34
CA LEU A 64 -26.31 6.30 6.33
C LEU A 64 -27.08 4.98 6.36
N LEU A 65 -27.22 4.38 7.54
CA LEU A 65 -27.77 3.03 7.69
C LEU A 65 -29.30 3.04 7.62
N PHE A 66 -29.93 3.96 8.32
CA PHE A 66 -31.38 3.95 8.57
C PHE A 66 -32.13 4.92 7.66
N THR A 67 -31.75 6.21 7.63
CA THR A 67 -32.45 7.22 6.80
C THR A 67 -32.28 6.95 5.32
N LYS A 68 -31.05 6.63 4.88
CA LYS A 68 -30.74 6.25 3.49
C LYS A 68 -31.00 4.77 3.21
N GLY A 69 -31.37 4.00 4.23
CA GLY A 69 -31.73 2.58 4.11
C GLY A 69 -30.62 1.71 3.52
N MET A 70 -29.35 2.04 3.74
CA MET A 70 -28.25 1.24 3.19
C MET A 70 -28.07 -0.11 3.90
N ALA A 71 -28.39 -0.17 5.21
CA ALA A 71 -28.43 -1.41 5.98
C ALA A 71 -29.38 -1.25 7.20
N PRO A 72 -30.70 -1.19 6.97
CA PRO A 72 -31.67 -0.81 8.00
C PRO A 72 -31.78 -1.84 9.16
N ASP A 73 -31.40 -3.10 8.91
CA ASP A 73 -31.47 -4.19 9.90
C ASP A 73 -30.15 -4.40 10.67
N ALA A 74 -29.13 -3.59 10.38
CA ALA A 74 -27.85 -3.70 11.07
C ALA A 74 -27.93 -3.09 12.48
N GLU A 75 -27.37 -3.80 13.45
CA GLU A 75 -27.21 -3.26 14.80
C GLU A 75 -26.06 -2.24 14.80
N LEU A 76 -26.31 -1.01 15.25
CA LEU A 76 -25.28 0.01 15.42
C LEU A 76 -24.73 -0.02 16.85
N VAL A 77 -23.41 -0.24 16.98
CA VAL A 77 -22.67 -0.24 18.23
C VAL A 77 -21.70 0.95 18.22
N LEU A 78 -21.96 1.92 19.11
CA LEU A 78 -21.10 3.10 19.24
C LEU A 78 -20.09 2.90 20.36
N VAL A 79 -18.81 3.16 20.09
CA VAL A 79 -17.71 3.07 21.05
C VAL A 79 -17.02 4.44 21.22
N PRO A 80 -16.38 4.71 22.37
CA PRO A 80 -15.57 5.91 22.51
C PRO A 80 -14.42 5.90 21.48
N ALA A 81 -13.98 7.10 21.07
CA ALA A 81 -12.72 7.22 20.35
C ALA A 81 -11.55 6.98 21.32
N TYR A 82 -10.52 6.28 20.85
CA TYR A 82 -9.31 6.01 21.61
C TYR A 82 -8.11 5.97 20.67
N ASP A 83 -6.92 6.21 21.24
CA ASP A 83 -5.64 6.10 20.56
C ASP A 83 -4.87 4.91 21.15
N GLY A 84 -4.12 4.20 20.31
CA GLY A 84 -3.34 3.04 20.75
C GLY A 84 -4.19 1.80 21.05
N PRO A 85 -3.81 0.98 22.06
CA PRO A 85 -4.47 -0.29 22.35
C PRO A 85 -5.97 -0.16 22.65
N MET A 86 -6.75 -1.17 22.25
CA MET A 86 -8.19 -1.19 22.51
C MET A 86 -8.48 -1.23 24.03
N PRO A 87 -9.32 -0.31 24.56
CA PRO A 87 -9.76 -0.35 25.95
C PRO A 87 -10.49 -1.67 26.30
N ALA A 88 -10.28 -2.17 27.52
CA ALA A 88 -10.80 -3.48 27.94
C ALA A 88 -12.34 -3.54 27.96
N ASP A 89 -13.00 -2.43 28.32
CA ASP A 89 -14.45 -2.28 28.29
C ASP A 89 -15.00 -2.30 26.86
N VAL A 90 -14.30 -1.65 25.91
CA VAL A 90 -14.62 -1.71 24.48
C VAL A 90 -14.51 -3.15 23.98
N ALA A 91 -13.39 -3.84 24.28
CA ALA A 91 -13.18 -5.23 23.88
C ALA A 91 -14.26 -6.16 24.46
N ALA A 92 -14.60 -6.01 25.75
CA ALA A 92 -15.63 -6.81 26.41
C ALA A 92 -17.01 -6.61 25.74
N ARG A 93 -17.38 -5.36 25.44
CA ARG A 93 -18.63 -5.04 24.76
C ARG A 93 -18.68 -5.62 23.35
N LEU A 94 -17.59 -5.53 22.59
CA LEU A 94 -17.53 -6.10 21.24
C LEU A 94 -17.60 -7.64 21.27
N ASN A 95 -16.97 -8.28 22.27
CA ASN A 95 -17.06 -9.73 22.47
C ASN A 95 -18.49 -10.18 22.79
N GLU A 96 -19.23 -9.42 23.62
CA GLU A 96 -20.64 -9.68 23.91
C GLU A 96 -21.49 -9.59 22.63
N VAL A 97 -21.25 -8.56 21.80
CA VAL A 97 -21.94 -8.39 20.51
C VAL A 97 -21.66 -9.56 19.57
N VAL A 98 -20.40 -9.98 19.44
CA VAL A 98 -20.02 -11.15 18.62
C VAL A 98 -20.74 -12.41 19.11
N ALA A 99 -20.70 -12.68 20.42
CA ALA A 99 -21.33 -13.86 21.01
C ALA A 99 -22.87 -13.88 20.81
N ARG A 100 -23.54 -12.74 21.03
CA ARG A 100 -25.00 -12.64 20.90
C ARG A 100 -25.47 -12.69 19.44
N THR A 101 -24.73 -12.10 18.52
CA THR A 101 -25.14 -11.99 17.10
C THR A 101 -24.70 -13.20 16.27
N GLY A 102 -23.65 -13.90 16.71
CA GLY A 102 -23.04 -15.01 15.99
C GLY A 102 -22.35 -14.57 14.70
N VAL A 103 -21.78 -13.37 14.67
CA VAL A 103 -20.94 -12.90 13.56
C VAL A 103 -19.69 -13.76 13.46
N THR A 104 -19.28 -14.09 12.24
CA THR A 104 -18.11 -14.94 11.93
C THR A 104 -17.01 -14.19 11.17
N CYS A 105 -17.31 -12.99 10.65
CA CYS A 105 -16.39 -12.19 9.85
C CYS A 105 -16.44 -10.70 10.21
N ALA A 106 -15.28 -10.09 10.43
CA ALA A 106 -15.11 -8.66 10.67
C ALA A 106 -14.46 -7.97 9.47
N VAL A 107 -15.04 -6.86 9.05
CA VAL A 107 -14.45 -5.90 8.11
C VAL A 107 -13.93 -4.70 8.90
N ILE A 108 -12.63 -4.43 8.84
CA ILE A 108 -11.98 -3.30 9.51
C ILE A 108 -11.71 -2.22 8.45
N SER A 109 -12.51 -1.15 8.49
CA SER A 109 -12.48 -0.01 7.56
C SER A 109 -12.39 1.32 8.34
N THR A 110 -11.56 1.32 9.38
CA THR A 110 -11.29 2.50 10.21
C THR A 110 -10.19 3.36 9.59
N GLU A 111 -9.78 4.40 10.32
CA GLU A 111 -8.52 5.08 10.02
C GLU A 111 -7.35 4.12 10.34
N PRO A 112 -6.28 4.06 9.51
CA PRO A 112 -5.17 3.12 9.68
C PRO A 112 -4.45 3.12 11.04
N LEU A 113 -4.50 4.19 11.82
CA LEU A 113 -3.99 4.25 13.20
C LEU A 113 -4.70 3.25 14.13
N ALA A 114 -5.95 2.88 13.82
CA ALA A 114 -6.75 1.95 14.62
C ALA A 114 -6.74 0.50 14.09
N HIS A 115 -6.13 0.26 12.91
CA HIS A 115 -6.15 -1.05 12.27
C HIS A 115 -5.56 -2.16 13.15
N LYS A 116 -4.39 -1.92 13.76
CA LYS A 116 -3.76 -2.90 14.66
C LYS A 116 -4.66 -3.27 15.82
N SER A 117 -5.24 -2.28 16.51
CA SER A 117 -6.06 -2.50 17.70
C SER A 117 -7.30 -3.33 17.40
N TYR A 118 -8.02 -3.01 16.31
CA TYR A 118 -9.17 -3.82 15.88
C TYR A 118 -8.75 -5.17 15.28
N GLY A 119 -7.60 -5.25 14.61
CA GLY A 119 -7.06 -6.48 14.04
C GLY A 119 -6.72 -7.50 15.14
N LEU A 120 -5.96 -7.07 16.15
CA LEU A 120 -5.61 -7.91 17.29
C LEU A 120 -6.86 -8.36 18.08
N TRP A 121 -7.83 -7.46 18.27
CA TRP A 121 -9.11 -7.83 18.87
C TRP A 121 -9.83 -8.91 18.05
N ALA A 122 -9.99 -8.71 16.74
CA ALA A 122 -10.71 -9.66 15.89
C ALA A 122 -10.00 -11.03 15.81
N VAL A 123 -8.66 -11.05 15.80
CA VAL A 123 -7.86 -12.28 15.94
C VAL A 123 -8.13 -12.95 17.29
N SER A 124 -8.11 -12.20 18.38
CA SER A 124 -8.37 -12.75 19.72
C SER A 124 -9.78 -13.34 19.86
N ALA A 125 -10.76 -12.74 19.17
CA ALA A 125 -12.14 -13.20 19.10
C ALA A 125 -12.35 -14.39 18.15
N GLY A 126 -11.32 -14.83 17.42
CA GLY A 126 -11.42 -15.96 16.49
C GLY A 126 -12.27 -15.67 15.25
N LEU A 127 -12.33 -14.41 14.81
CA LEU A 127 -13.08 -14.01 13.63
C LEU A 127 -12.25 -14.20 12.35
N ASN A 128 -12.96 -14.37 11.23
CA ASN A 128 -12.37 -14.10 9.92
C ASN A 128 -12.24 -12.58 9.72
N ILE A 129 -11.19 -12.12 9.03
CA ILE A 129 -10.87 -10.68 8.98
C ILE A 129 -10.65 -10.23 7.55
N ILE A 130 -11.33 -9.15 7.18
CA ILE A 130 -10.98 -8.32 6.02
C ILE A 130 -10.55 -6.96 6.58
N MET A 131 -9.33 -6.51 6.29
CA MET A 131 -8.83 -5.22 6.76
C MET A 131 -8.48 -4.32 5.58
N ASP A 132 -8.88 -3.05 5.64
CA ASP A 132 -8.44 -2.06 4.66
C ASP A 132 -6.92 -1.82 4.71
N LYS A 133 -6.36 -1.34 3.60
CA LYS A 133 -4.97 -0.93 3.52
C LYS A 133 -4.75 0.49 4.04
N PRO A 134 -3.54 0.83 4.54
CA PRO A 134 -2.40 -0.07 4.81
C PRO A 134 -2.66 -0.97 6.02
N ILE A 135 -1.75 -1.91 6.35
CA ILE A 135 -1.86 -2.72 7.58
C ILE A 135 -1.95 -1.81 8.83
N SER A 136 -1.11 -0.79 8.90
CA SER A 136 -1.07 0.19 9.98
C SER A 136 -0.42 1.48 9.46
N THR A 137 -0.56 2.57 10.22
CA THR A 137 0.31 3.75 10.18
C THR A 137 0.48 4.25 11.62
N ARG A 138 1.41 5.17 11.86
CA ARG A 138 1.59 5.83 13.16
C ARG A 138 1.67 7.34 13.00
N ASN A 139 1.26 8.08 14.02
CA ASN A 139 1.41 9.53 14.04
C ASN A 139 2.90 9.90 13.97
N GLY A 140 3.25 10.91 13.19
CA GLY A 140 4.64 11.35 13.05
C GLY A 140 5.54 10.40 12.26
N ALA A 141 5.00 9.44 11.50
CA ALA A 141 5.80 8.49 10.73
C ALA A 141 6.87 9.14 9.82
N VAL A 142 6.66 10.38 9.36
CA VAL A 142 7.61 11.11 8.52
C VAL A 142 8.77 11.76 9.30
N THR A 143 8.64 11.97 10.62
CA THR A 143 9.64 12.68 11.45
C THR A 143 10.20 11.83 12.59
N ASP A 144 9.41 10.91 13.12
CA ASP A 144 9.74 10.04 14.25
C ASP A 144 10.13 8.63 13.79
N PHE A 145 11.32 8.21 14.20
CA PHE A 145 11.88 6.91 13.85
C PHE A 145 11.06 5.78 14.46
N ASP A 146 10.59 5.92 15.70
CA ASP A 146 9.86 4.86 16.41
C ASP A 146 8.48 4.67 15.81
N ALA A 147 7.85 5.76 15.39
CA ALA A 147 6.63 5.72 14.58
C ALA A 147 6.86 5.03 13.22
N ALA A 148 7.94 5.37 12.52
CA ALA A 148 8.27 4.79 11.21
C ALA A 148 8.59 3.29 11.29
N PHE A 149 9.45 2.91 12.23
CA PHE A 149 9.83 1.52 12.50
C PHE A 149 8.64 0.71 13.02
N GLY A 150 7.84 1.31 13.90
CA GLY A 150 6.68 0.70 14.49
C GLY A 150 5.60 0.23 13.52
N ILE A 151 5.59 0.73 12.29
CA ILE A 151 4.75 0.21 11.20
C ILE A 151 5.10 -1.27 10.89
N ALA A 152 6.39 -1.62 10.88
CA ALA A 152 6.85 -2.99 10.66
C ALA A 152 6.54 -3.88 11.87
N GLU A 153 6.67 -3.34 13.09
CA GLU A 153 6.27 -4.03 14.33
C GLU A 153 4.77 -4.32 14.33
N ASP A 154 3.94 -3.37 13.91
CA ASP A 154 2.49 -3.54 13.86
C ASP A 154 2.07 -4.70 12.94
N TYR A 155 2.78 -4.88 11.82
CA TYR A 155 2.60 -6.06 10.98
C TYR A 155 3.01 -7.33 11.72
N GLN A 156 4.20 -7.32 12.35
CA GLN A 156 4.74 -8.50 13.03
C GLN A 156 3.81 -8.97 14.14
N ASP A 157 3.30 -8.05 14.97
CA ASP A 157 2.35 -8.34 16.05
C ASP A 157 1.06 -8.98 15.53
N LEU A 158 0.50 -8.45 14.43
CA LEU A 158 -0.70 -9.02 13.80
C LEU A 158 -0.43 -10.39 13.20
N ALA A 159 0.71 -10.56 12.52
CA ALA A 159 1.09 -11.81 11.87
C ALA A 159 1.33 -12.92 12.91
N ASP A 160 2.02 -12.62 14.01
CA ASP A 160 2.29 -13.56 15.08
C ASP A 160 1.00 -13.95 15.81
N ALA A 161 0.15 -12.97 16.17
CA ALA A 161 -1.13 -13.25 16.79
C ALA A 161 -2.03 -14.13 15.89
N TYR A 162 -2.06 -13.85 14.59
CA TYR A 162 -2.85 -14.62 13.62
C TYR A 162 -2.31 -16.04 13.45
N GLU A 163 -0.99 -16.21 13.36
CA GLU A 163 -0.38 -17.53 13.22
C GLU A 163 -0.58 -18.39 14.47
N GLU A 164 -0.47 -17.80 15.66
CA GLU A 164 -0.77 -18.52 16.92
C GLU A 164 -2.24 -18.95 17.02
N LEU A 165 -3.18 -18.08 16.61
CA LEU A 165 -4.59 -18.46 16.49
C LEU A 165 -4.77 -19.65 15.55
N ARG A 166 -4.16 -19.61 14.36
CA ARG A 166 -4.28 -20.67 13.35
C ARG A 166 -3.73 -21.99 13.85
N LYS A 167 -2.53 -21.99 14.44
CA LYS A 167 -1.93 -23.21 15.02
C LYS A 167 -2.85 -23.83 16.08
N ARG A 168 -3.42 -23.00 16.95
CA ARG A 168 -4.39 -23.44 17.96
C ARG A 168 -5.64 -24.07 17.34
N GLN A 169 -6.23 -23.42 16.32
CA GLN A 169 -7.41 -23.95 15.60
C GLN A 169 -7.09 -25.29 14.94
N ILE A 170 -5.97 -25.40 14.23
CA ILE A 170 -5.51 -26.65 13.58
C ILE A 170 -5.33 -27.75 14.62
N ALA A 171 -4.65 -27.46 15.73
CA ALA A 171 -4.44 -28.44 16.81
C ALA A 171 -5.77 -28.92 17.45
N GLN A 172 -6.82 -28.10 17.41
CA GLN A 172 -8.16 -28.43 17.89
C GLN A 172 -9.07 -29.06 16.81
N GLY A 173 -8.55 -29.32 15.61
CA GLY A 173 -9.34 -29.86 14.50
C GLY A 173 -10.37 -28.87 13.93
N GLN A 174 -10.20 -27.58 14.20
CA GLN A 174 -11.07 -26.50 13.71
C GLN A 174 -10.59 -25.99 12.35
N LYS A 175 -11.53 -25.54 11.51
CA LYS A 175 -11.22 -24.79 10.29
C LYS A 175 -10.51 -23.49 10.67
N PRO A 176 -9.29 -23.23 10.14
CA PRO A 176 -8.58 -21.99 10.42
C PRO A 176 -9.34 -20.78 9.87
N THR A 177 -9.28 -19.64 10.57
CA THR A 177 -9.83 -18.38 10.04
C THR A 177 -8.91 -17.78 8.97
N PHE A 178 -9.47 -16.94 8.10
CA PHE A 178 -8.68 -16.10 7.19
C PHE A 178 -8.39 -14.71 7.77
N PHE A 179 -7.31 -14.10 7.29
CA PHE A 179 -7.03 -12.69 7.47
C PHE A 179 -6.58 -12.11 6.13
N GLN A 180 -7.47 -11.38 5.46
CA GLN A 180 -7.23 -10.77 4.17
C GLN A 180 -7.04 -9.25 4.28
N MET A 181 -6.08 -8.72 3.54
CA MET A 181 -5.92 -7.28 3.34
C MET A 181 -6.63 -6.85 2.07
N ASN A 182 -7.35 -5.73 2.10
CA ASN A 182 -8.05 -5.18 0.94
C ASN A 182 -7.09 -4.42 0.02
N SER A 183 -6.19 -5.14 -0.64
CA SER A 183 -5.39 -4.62 -1.74
C SER A 183 -6.06 -4.92 -3.08
N HIS A 184 -7.10 -4.14 -3.39
CA HIS A 184 -7.99 -4.35 -4.54
C HIS A 184 -7.28 -4.59 -5.90
N ARG A 185 -6.06 -4.09 -6.13
CA ARG A 185 -5.33 -4.30 -7.39
C ARG A 185 -5.00 -5.77 -7.63
N ARG A 186 -4.87 -6.56 -6.56
CA ARG A 186 -4.73 -8.01 -6.65
C ARG A 186 -5.94 -8.68 -7.28
N TYR A 187 -7.12 -8.06 -7.28
CA TYR A 187 -8.34 -8.60 -7.88
C TYR A 187 -8.62 -8.09 -9.30
N HIS A 188 -7.69 -7.31 -9.88
CA HIS A 188 -7.89 -6.66 -11.17
C HIS A 188 -7.29 -7.53 -12.30
N PRO A 189 -8.09 -7.97 -13.28
CA PRO A 189 -7.65 -8.89 -14.34
C PRO A 189 -6.43 -8.45 -15.16
N GLY A 190 -6.24 -7.14 -15.36
CA GLY A 190 -5.01 -6.61 -15.94
C GLY A 190 -3.73 -6.97 -15.17
N PHE A 191 -3.80 -7.05 -13.85
CA PHE A 191 -2.67 -7.47 -13.02
C PHE A 191 -2.51 -8.99 -13.02
N TYR A 192 -3.59 -9.79 -13.03
CA TYR A 192 -3.50 -11.24 -13.26
C TYR A 192 -2.76 -11.56 -14.56
N CYS A 193 -3.15 -10.89 -15.64
CA CYS A 193 -2.50 -10.98 -16.94
C CYS A 193 -1.00 -10.71 -16.86
N THR A 194 -0.63 -9.67 -16.13
CA THR A 194 0.77 -9.29 -15.92
C THR A 194 1.53 -10.35 -15.12
N PHE A 195 0.96 -10.87 -14.03
CA PHE A 195 1.58 -11.92 -13.23
C PHE A 195 1.81 -13.20 -14.04
N ASP A 196 0.80 -13.62 -14.82
CA ASP A 196 0.88 -14.79 -15.69
C ASP A 196 2.00 -14.62 -16.73
N MET A 197 2.12 -13.44 -17.35
CA MET A 197 3.15 -13.16 -18.36
C MET A 197 4.57 -13.09 -17.79
N ILE A 198 4.72 -12.57 -16.57
CA ILE A 198 6.00 -12.60 -15.85
C ILE A 198 6.37 -14.06 -15.53
N LYS A 199 5.40 -14.85 -15.07
CA LYS A 199 5.63 -16.25 -14.74
C LYS A 199 6.00 -17.06 -15.98
N GLU A 200 5.28 -16.87 -17.07
CA GLU A 200 5.53 -17.53 -18.36
C GLU A 200 6.96 -17.26 -18.87
N ILE A 201 7.40 -15.98 -18.88
CA ILE A 201 8.77 -15.67 -19.35
C ILE A 201 9.82 -16.25 -18.40
N GLN A 202 9.57 -16.22 -17.09
CA GLN A 202 10.43 -16.82 -16.07
C GLN A 202 10.57 -18.33 -16.30
N GLU A 203 9.50 -19.03 -16.62
CA GLU A 203 9.53 -20.48 -16.88
C GLU A 203 10.27 -20.81 -18.17
N LYS A 204 9.98 -20.08 -19.26
CA LYS A 204 10.61 -20.28 -20.58
C LYS A 204 12.11 -20.01 -20.54
N THR A 205 12.54 -18.98 -19.83
CA THR A 205 13.89 -18.40 -19.99
C THR A 205 14.73 -18.43 -18.72
N ARG A 206 14.11 -18.74 -17.57
CA ARG A 206 14.69 -18.61 -16.23
C ARG A 206 15.13 -17.19 -15.88
N CYS A 207 14.74 -16.18 -16.66
CA CYS A 207 15.05 -14.79 -16.37
C CYS A 207 14.03 -14.23 -15.36
N PRO A 208 14.47 -13.67 -14.23
CA PRO A 208 13.57 -13.04 -13.27
C PRO A 208 13.20 -11.63 -13.75
N VAL A 209 12.32 -10.97 -12.99
CA VAL A 209 12.15 -9.52 -13.08
C VAL A 209 13.45 -8.84 -12.63
N THR A 210 13.95 -7.92 -13.44
CA THR A 210 15.21 -7.19 -13.21
C THR A 210 14.98 -5.69 -13.01
N ASN A 211 13.84 -5.16 -13.44
CA ASN A 211 13.52 -3.76 -13.21
C ASN A 211 12.02 -3.50 -13.20
N ILE A 212 11.58 -2.59 -12.33
CA ILE A 212 10.22 -2.06 -12.29
C ILE A 212 10.27 -0.54 -12.18
N ILE A 213 9.46 0.16 -12.97
CA ILE A 213 9.14 1.57 -12.77
C ILE A 213 7.64 1.65 -12.54
N SER A 214 7.23 2.22 -11.41
CA SER A 214 5.84 2.33 -11.03
C SER A 214 5.53 3.76 -10.64
N THR A 215 4.50 4.34 -11.25
CA THR A 215 4.11 5.72 -11.01
C THR A 215 2.62 5.79 -10.71
N HIS A 216 2.29 6.55 -9.68
CA HIS A 216 0.94 6.94 -9.33
C HIS A 216 0.87 8.44 -9.20
N CYS A 217 -0.03 9.07 -9.93
CA CYS A 217 -0.43 10.45 -9.73
C CYS A 217 -1.94 10.49 -9.53
N ASP A 218 -2.42 11.08 -8.44
CA ASP A 218 -3.86 11.24 -8.26
C ASP A 218 -4.35 12.64 -8.64
N GLY A 219 -3.46 13.54 -9.05
CA GLY A 219 -3.82 14.83 -9.63
C GLY A 219 -4.60 15.71 -8.66
N LYS A 220 -4.41 15.52 -7.35
CA LYS A 220 -5.14 16.25 -6.32
C LYS A 220 -4.39 17.54 -5.95
N TRP A 221 -4.62 18.60 -6.73
CA TRP A 221 -4.15 19.93 -6.37
C TRP A 221 -4.96 20.48 -5.19
N ARG A 222 -4.40 20.38 -3.97
CA ARG A 222 -4.99 21.00 -2.77
C ARG A 222 -4.54 22.44 -2.65
N MET A 223 -5.45 23.31 -2.25
CA MET A 223 -5.10 24.68 -1.89
C MET A 223 -4.35 24.68 -0.55
N PRO A 224 -3.45 25.64 -0.28
CA PRO A 224 -2.58 25.54 0.89
C PRO A 224 -3.33 25.46 2.22
N SER A 225 -4.43 26.21 2.36
CA SER A 225 -5.28 26.15 3.56
C SER A 225 -5.96 24.79 3.74
N GLU A 226 -6.23 24.04 2.67
CA GLU A 226 -6.84 22.71 2.75
C GLU A 226 -5.88 21.65 3.27
N ILE A 227 -4.59 21.79 2.99
CA ILE A 227 -3.56 20.88 3.50
C ILE A 227 -3.54 20.93 5.04
N VAL A 228 -3.77 22.11 5.61
CA VAL A 228 -3.86 22.34 7.07
C VAL A 228 -5.22 21.90 7.62
N ASP A 229 -6.30 22.35 7.00
CA ASP A 229 -7.63 22.31 7.61
C ASP A 229 -8.39 20.99 7.35
N GLU A 230 -8.15 20.32 6.22
CA GLU A 230 -8.95 19.15 5.83
C GLU A 230 -8.63 17.93 6.72
N PRO A 231 -9.64 17.33 7.38
CA PRO A 231 -9.44 16.11 8.16
C PRO A 231 -9.39 14.84 7.28
N TYR A 232 -9.67 14.94 5.99
CA TYR A 232 -9.73 13.80 5.07
C TYR A 232 -8.38 13.52 4.41
N HIS A 233 -7.86 12.30 4.58
CA HIS A 233 -6.45 11.96 4.32
C HIS A 233 -5.54 13.02 4.95
N PRO A 234 -5.58 13.12 6.30
CA PRO A 234 -4.96 14.23 7.00
C PRO A 234 -3.44 14.10 6.90
N TYR A 235 -2.78 15.03 6.22
CA TYR A 235 -1.31 15.13 6.28
C TYR A 235 -0.86 15.61 7.67
N ARG A 236 -1.73 16.32 8.39
CA ARG A 236 -1.44 16.91 9.71
C ARG A 236 -1.05 15.93 10.81
N THR A 237 -1.17 14.62 10.58
CA THR A 237 -0.79 13.57 11.54
C THR A 237 0.59 12.97 11.24
N GLY A 238 1.35 13.54 10.30
CA GLY A 238 2.73 13.14 10.05
C GLY A 238 2.89 11.88 9.22
N TYR A 239 1.89 11.51 8.42
CA TYR A 239 1.98 10.51 7.36
C TYR A 239 1.20 10.95 6.14
N GLY A 240 1.67 10.61 4.95
CA GLY A 240 1.12 11.14 3.72
C GLY A 240 0.86 10.06 2.67
N LYS A 241 1.28 10.37 1.45
CA LYS A 241 1.00 9.53 0.28
C LYS A 241 1.52 8.10 0.42
N VAL A 242 2.66 7.89 1.08
CA VAL A 242 3.30 6.58 1.35
C VAL A 242 2.32 5.67 2.10
N SER A 243 1.74 6.13 3.21
CA SER A 243 0.73 5.37 3.97
C SER A 243 -0.60 5.26 3.23
N HIS A 244 -1.03 6.29 2.52
CA HIS A 244 -2.35 6.32 1.91
C HIS A 244 -2.45 5.50 0.62
N SER A 245 -1.80 5.95 -0.45
CA SER A 245 -1.89 5.31 -1.76
C SER A 245 -0.68 4.45 -2.08
N GLY A 246 0.48 4.76 -1.48
CA GLY A 246 1.75 4.07 -1.69
C GLY A 246 1.70 2.59 -1.38
N TYR A 247 0.97 2.20 -0.33
CA TYR A 247 0.84 0.79 0.05
C TYR A 247 0.40 -0.13 -1.08
N HIS A 248 -0.53 0.32 -1.95
CA HIS A 248 -0.92 -0.48 -3.11
C HIS A 248 0.23 -0.73 -4.09
N PHE A 249 1.16 0.20 -4.21
CA PHE A 249 2.28 0.12 -5.14
C PHE A 249 3.40 -0.74 -4.55
N PHE A 250 3.65 -0.65 -3.24
CA PHE A 250 4.54 -1.58 -2.54
C PHE A 250 4.04 -3.02 -2.71
N ASP A 251 2.73 -3.21 -2.57
CA ASP A 251 2.07 -4.49 -2.80
C ASP A 251 2.21 -5.00 -4.23
N MET A 252 1.94 -4.17 -5.24
CA MET A 252 2.06 -4.58 -6.64
C MET A 252 3.50 -4.87 -7.05
N ILE A 253 4.46 -4.05 -6.63
CA ILE A 253 5.88 -4.27 -6.93
C ILE A 253 6.36 -5.59 -6.36
N TYR A 254 6.02 -5.88 -5.10
CA TYR A 254 6.34 -7.17 -4.50
C TYR A 254 5.72 -8.33 -5.29
N ASN A 255 4.45 -8.22 -5.70
CA ASN A 255 3.81 -9.27 -6.50
C ASN A 255 4.42 -9.42 -7.90
N PHE A 256 4.78 -8.33 -8.60
CA PHE A 256 5.49 -8.41 -9.87
C PHE A 256 6.85 -9.09 -9.72
N MET A 257 7.63 -8.69 -8.73
CA MET A 257 8.92 -9.31 -8.42
C MET A 257 8.76 -10.80 -8.12
N ARG A 258 7.84 -11.14 -7.21
CA ARG A 258 7.58 -12.52 -6.77
C ARG A 258 7.15 -13.44 -7.90
N SER A 259 6.32 -12.96 -8.84
CA SER A 259 5.92 -13.75 -10.02
C SER A 259 7.11 -14.16 -10.90
N GLY A 260 8.21 -13.39 -10.86
CA GLY A 260 9.45 -13.69 -11.58
C GLY A 260 10.49 -14.46 -10.78
N TRP A 261 10.21 -14.85 -9.53
CA TRP A 261 11.19 -15.54 -8.69
C TRP A 261 11.31 -17.04 -9.00
N SER A 262 12.51 -17.56 -8.74
CA SER A 262 12.80 -18.98 -8.58
C SER A 262 13.64 -19.17 -7.32
N ASP A 263 13.75 -20.40 -6.82
CA ASP A 263 14.55 -20.71 -5.62
C ASP A 263 16.00 -20.19 -5.73
N THR A 264 16.55 -20.25 -6.95
CA THR A 264 17.91 -19.81 -7.27
C THR A 264 18.05 -18.33 -7.64
N LYS A 265 16.95 -17.58 -7.81
CA LYS A 265 16.97 -16.17 -8.22
C LYS A 265 16.07 -15.21 -7.42
N ARG A 266 15.45 -15.68 -6.34
CA ARG A 266 14.80 -14.80 -5.35
C ARG A 266 15.84 -13.99 -4.55
N PRO A 267 15.56 -12.73 -4.18
CA PRO A 267 16.48 -11.90 -3.39
C PRO A 267 16.62 -12.40 -1.96
N ASP A 268 17.72 -12.07 -1.29
CA ASP A 268 17.91 -12.28 0.16
C ASP A 268 17.96 -10.95 0.94
N LYS A 269 18.01 -9.81 0.23
CA LYS A 269 18.04 -8.48 0.82
C LYS A 269 17.33 -7.45 -0.06
N MET A 270 16.77 -6.42 0.57
CA MET A 270 16.36 -5.17 -0.07
C MET A 270 17.12 -3.99 0.53
N GLU A 271 17.37 -2.96 -0.28
CA GLU A 271 17.85 -1.67 0.17
C GLU A 271 16.90 -0.58 -0.31
N ILE A 272 16.34 0.17 0.62
CA ILE A 272 15.33 1.20 0.35
C ILE A 272 15.95 2.57 0.53
N SER A 273 15.77 3.45 -0.45
CA SER A 273 16.11 4.86 -0.36
C SER A 273 14.95 5.69 -0.87
N SER A 274 14.66 6.80 -0.19
CA SER A 274 13.48 7.62 -0.42
C SER A 274 13.80 9.10 -0.33
N SER A 275 13.00 9.88 -1.05
CA SER A 275 13.00 11.34 -1.04
C SER A 275 11.56 11.83 -1.13
N PHE A 276 11.18 12.73 -0.23
CA PHE A 276 9.80 13.21 -0.11
C PHE A 276 9.72 14.69 -0.42
N VAL A 277 8.59 15.11 -0.99
CA VAL A 277 8.16 16.51 -1.01
C VAL A 277 7.18 16.69 0.14
N LEU A 278 7.64 17.36 1.19
CA LEU A 278 6.81 17.77 2.31
C LEU A 278 5.95 18.99 1.93
N PRO A 279 4.86 19.30 2.65
CA PRO A 279 4.03 20.44 2.32
C PRO A 279 4.77 21.78 2.29
N ALA A 280 5.81 21.96 3.11
CA ALA A 280 6.69 23.13 3.03
C ALA A 280 7.37 23.28 1.64
N GLY A 281 7.82 22.16 1.05
CA GLY A 281 8.37 22.16 -0.31
C GLY A 281 7.31 22.48 -1.37
N PHE A 282 6.06 22.06 -1.16
CA PHE A 282 4.94 22.42 -2.02
C PHE A 282 4.65 23.93 -1.99
N VAL A 283 4.56 24.53 -0.80
CA VAL A 283 4.37 26.00 -0.66
C VAL A 283 5.53 26.78 -1.27
N THR A 284 6.76 26.25 -1.19
CA THR A 284 7.92 26.87 -1.86
C THR A 284 7.80 26.83 -3.39
N THR A 285 7.12 25.82 -3.93
CA THR A 285 6.95 25.61 -5.38
C THR A 285 5.74 26.38 -5.94
N LEU A 286 4.67 26.48 -5.16
CA LEU A 286 3.46 27.25 -5.47
C LEU A 286 3.14 28.13 -4.26
N ASN A 287 3.65 29.36 -4.30
CA ASN A 287 3.55 30.32 -3.21
C ASN A 287 2.37 31.28 -3.43
N GLU A 288 2.17 32.22 -2.51
CA GLU A 288 1.09 33.21 -2.59
C GLU A 288 1.07 33.99 -3.91
N ASP A 289 2.22 34.43 -4.42
CA ASP A 289 2.30 35.21 -5.66
C ASP A 289 1.84 34.37 -6.87
N ASP A 290 2.12 33.06 -6.87
CA ASP A 290 1.65 32.14 -7.90
C ASP A 290 0.13 32.00 -7.88
N TYR A 291 -0.48 31.89 -6.69
CA TYR A 291 -1.93 31.82 -6.55
C TYR A 291 -2.61 33.14 -6.93
N ASP A 292 -2.03 34.27 -6.55
CA ASP A 292 -2.45 35.61 -6.97
C ASP A 292 -2.42 35.75 -8.50
N HIS A 293 -1.40 35.19 -9.15
CA HIS A 293 -1.27 35.21 -10.61
C HIS A 293 -2.30 34.32 -11.30
N ILE A 294 -2.54 33.11 -10.79
CA ILE A 294 -3.43 32.13 -11.42
C ILE A 294 -4.92 32.50 -11.25
N PHE A 295 -5.32 32.92 -10.05
CA PHE A 295 -6.73 33.14 -9.71
C PHE A 295 -7.12 34.62 -9.62
N GLY A 296 -6.13 35.52 -9.60
CA GLY A 296 -6.32 36.94 -9.35
C GLY A 296 -6.27 37.25 -7.85
N LYS A 297 -5.45 38.24 -7.50
CA LYS A 297 -5.20 38.67 -6.12
C LYS A 297 -6.45 38.92 -5.28
N GLU A 298 -7.42 39.66 -5.81
CA GLU A 298 -8.65 39.96 -5.08
C GLU A 298 -9.52 38.72 -4.83
N GLU A 299 -9.49 37.74 -5.74
CA GLU A 299 -10.26 36.51 -5.59
C GLU A 299 -9.56 35.56 -4.62
N TYR A 300 -8.24 35.38 -4.74
CA TYR A 300 -7.47 34.53 -3.83
C TYR A 300 -7.54 35.03 -2.39
N ALA A 301 -7.43 36.34 -2.17
CA ALA A 301 -7.52 36.95 -0.84
C ALA A 301 -8.84 36.65 -0.09
N LYS A 302 -9.93 36.34 -0.78
CA LYS A 302 -11.21 35.95 -0.15
C LYS A 302 -11.16 34.57 0.50
N TRP A 303 -10.27 33.70 0.01
CA TRP A 303 -10.22 32.28 0.39
C TRP A 303 -8.95 31.91 1.14
N LYS A 304 -7.86 32.67 0.94
CA LYS A 304 -6.61 32.54 1.67
C LYS A 304 -6.86 32.74 3.17
N LYS A 305 -6.47 31.75 3.98
CA LYS A 305 -6.56 31.83 5.45
C LYS A 305 -5.23 32.10 6.14
N TYR A 306 -4.13 31.75 5.49
CA TYR A 306 -2.79 31.75 6.05
C TYR A 306 -1.82 32.38 5.04
N THR A 307 -0.86 33.14 5.52
CA THR A 307 0.33 33.58 4.78
C THR A 307 1.29 32.40 4.58
N ASP A 308 2.22 32.52 3.62
CA ASP A 308 3.23 31.49 3.40
C ASP A 308 4.09 31.25 4.65
N GLU A 309 4.43 32.28 5.42
CA GLU A 309 5.18 32.11 6.68
C GLU A 309 4.39 31.31 7.72
N GLU A 310 3.08 31.56 7.85
CA GLU A 310 2.21 30.79 8.74
C GLU A 310 2.05 29.34 8.26
N LEU A 311 1.89 29.14 6.95
CA LEU A 311 1.80 27.81 6.35
C LEU A 311 3.07 27.00 6.64
N MET A 312 4.25 27.57 6.45
CA MET A 312 5.53 26.91 6.72
C MET A 312 5.64 26.42 8.17
N LYS A 313 5.13 27.20 9.13
CA LYS A 313 5.07 26.79 10.56
C LYS A 313 4.07 25.67 10.80
N LEU A 314 2.86 25.78 10.23
CA LEU A 314 1.79 24.79 10.40
C LEU A 314 2.13 23.45 9.72
N MET A 315 2.93 23.48 8.66
CA MET A 315 3.23 22.34 7.81
C MET A 315 4.49 21.57 8.16
N ALA A 316 5.27 22.01 9.15
CA ALA A 316 6.61 21.49 9.44
C ALA A 316 6.65 19.97 9.66
N ASP A 317 5.67 19.43 10.40
CA ASP A 317 5.61 18.01 10.78
C ASP A 317 4.51 17.24 10.03
N MET A 318 4.02 17.78 8.92
CA MET A 318 2.97 17.15 8.13
C MET A 318 3.53 16.07 7.19
N GLY A 319 2.71 15.07 6.92
CA GLY A 319 2.98 13.99 5.99
C GLY A 319 3.24 14.48 4.56
N GLU A 320 4.05 13.71 3.85
CA GLU A 320 4.51 13.99 2.50
C GLU A 320 3.38 14.01 1.45
N ILE A 321 3.50 14.95 0.52
CA ILE A 321 2.58 15.13 -0.61
C ILE A 321 3.02 14.21 -1.77
N ASP A 322 4.33 14.22 -2.05
CA ASP A 322 4.95 13.34 -3.02
C ASP A 322 6.07 12.51 -2.38
N ALA A 323 6.32 11.33 -2.94
CA ALA A 323 7.42 10.47 -2.57
C ALA A 323 8.03 9.80 -3.80
N SER A 324 9.35 9.80 -3.88
CA SER A 324 10.12 8.96 -4.79
C SER A 324 10.89 7.93 -3.95
N ILE A 325 10.74 6.66 -4.27
CA ILE A 325 11.30 5.54 -3.51
C ILE A 325 12.00 4.59 -4.49
N GLN A 326 13.23 4.23 -4.18
CA GLN A 326 13.97 3.18 -4.86
C GLN A 326 14.08 1.97 -3.92
N VAL A 327 13.83 0.78 -4.46
CA VAL A 327 14.08 -0.50 -3.80
C VAL A 327 15.07 -1.29 -4.65
N THR A 328 16.25 -1.54 -4.12
CA THR A 328 17.24 -2.42 -4.74
C THR A 328 17.10 -3.81 -4.14
N PHE A 329 16.80 -4.82 -4.96
CA PHE A 329 16.75 -6.21 -4.55
C PHE A 329 18.09 -6.86 -4.83
N SER A 330 18.64 -7.54 -3.83
CA SER A 330 19.96 -8.17 -3.89
C SER A 330 19.90 -9.65 -3.57
N ARG A 331 20.86 -10.41 -4.10
CA ARG A 331 21.11 -11.82 -3.77
C ARG A 331 22.61 -12.05 -3.67
N GLY A 332 23.07 -12.66 -2.58
CA GLY A 332 24.48 -12.97 -2.38
C GLY A 332 25.39 -11.76 -2.48
N GLY A 333 24.93 -10.58 -2.03
CA GLY A 333 25.68 -9.32 -2.08
C GLY A 333 25.65 -8.59 -3.43
N HIS A 334 24.94 -9.10 -4.44
CA HIS A 334 24.82 -8.47 -5.75
C HIS A 334 23.40 -7.96 -5.99
N ALA A 335 23.27 -6.72 -6.50
CA ALA A 335 21.99 -6.21 -6.96
C ALA A 335 21.51 -7.01 -8.18
N ILE A 336 20.31 -7.57 -8.10
CA ILE A 336 19.68 -8.38 -9.16
C ILE A 336 18.45 -7.71 -9.78
N ALA A 337 17.83 -6.78 -9.06
CA ALA A 337 16.73 -5.98 -9.59
C ALA A 337 16.60 -4.63 -8.90
N ILE A 338 16.00 -3.67 -9.59
CA ILE A 338 15.71 -2.33 -9.05
C ILE A 338 14.26 -1.98 -9.34
N ALA A 339 13.52 -1.58 -8.32
CA ALA A 339 12.20 -0.96 -8.45
C ALA A 339 12.27 0.54 -8.12
N GLN A 340 11.64 1.35 -8.95
CA GLN A 340 11.44 2.78 -8.73
C GLN A 340 9.95 3.07 -8.58
N ILE A 341 9.59 3.82 -7.54
CA ILE A 341 8.20 4.08 -7.15
C ILE A 341 8.04 5.59 -7.02
N ASN A 342 7.20 6.17 -7.86
CA ASN A 342 6.88 7.59 -7.83
C ASN A 342 5.43 7.77 -7.42
N LEU A 343 5.24 8.33 -6.23
CA LEU A 343 3.97 8.60 -5.63
C LEU A 343 3.80 10.13 -5.66
N LEU A 344 3.01 10.65 -6.59
CA LEU A 344 2.70 12.07 -6.75
C LEU A 344 1.24 12.46 -6.41
N HIS A 345 1.03 13.54 -5.66
CA HIS A 345 -0.19 14.34 -5.74
C HIS A 345 0.00 15.54 -6.67
N ASN A 346 1.23 16.08 -6.74
CA ASN A 346 1.58 17.18 -7.62
C ASN A 346 1.72 16.67 -9.07
N GLY A 347 0.59 16.59 -9.75
CA GLY A 347 0.54 16.35 -11.18
C GLY A 347 -0.73 16.91 -11.77
N PHE A 348 -1.13 16.39 -12.94
CA PHE A 348 -2.24 16.95 -13.69
C PHE A 348 -3.55 16.96 -12.88
N SER A 349 -4.11 18.15 -12.69
CA SER A 349 -5.40 18.38 -12.03
C SER A 349 -6.33 19.15 -12.95
N ARG A 350 -7.63 18.92 -12.82
CA ARG A 350 -8.66 19.75 -13.47
C ARG A 350 -9.21 20.85 -12.58
N ARG A 351 -8.66 20.99 -11.39
CA ARG A 351 -9.11 22.00 -10.45
C ARG A 351 -8.85 23.39 -11.03
N SER A 352 -9.91 24.19 -11.13
CA SER A 352 -9.86 25.56 -11.62
C SER A 352 -10.56 26.53 -10.67
N TRP A 353 -10.67 26.17 -9.39
CA TRP A 353 -11.42 26.92 -8.38
C TRP A 353 -10.79 26.77 -6.99
N LEU A 354 -11.05 27.76 -6.12
CA LEU A 354 -10.39 27.88 -4.82
C LEU A 354 -11.09 27.08 -3.72
N GLN A 355 -12.43 27.04 -3.69
CA GLN A 355 -13.16 26.35 -2.62
C GLN A 355 -13.49 24.89 -2.97
N PRO A 356 -13.15 23.91 -2.12
CA PRO A 356 -13.45 22.52 -2.43
C PRO A 356 -14.96 22.27 -2.38
N GLY A 357 -15.47 21.41 -3.26
CA GLY A 357 -16.85 20.93 -3.22
C GLY A 357 -17.09 19.98 -2.05
N ALA A 358 -18.37 19.72 -1.73
CA ALA A 358 -18.75 18.91 -0.56
C ALA A 358 -18.22 17.45 -0.59
N ASP A 359 -18.05 16.84 -1.77
CA ASP A 359 -17.39 15.55 -1.91
C ASP A 359 -15.89 15.74 -2.18
N LEU A 360 -15.07 15.75 -1.12
CA LEU A 360 -13.61 15.90 -1.20
C LEU A 360 -12.86 14.82 -2.02
N TYR A 361 -13.58 13.80 -2.51
CA TYR A 361 -13.00 12.68 -3.26
C TYR A 361 -13.32 12.68 -4.77
N LYS A 362 -14.53 13.06 -5.21
CA LYS A 362 -14.95 13.09 -6.64
C LYS A 362 -15.40 14.50 -7.05
N GLY A 363 -15.07 14.93 -8.27
CA GLY A 363 -15.45 16.24 -8.81
C GLY A 363 -14.70 17.43 -8.19
N ASN A 364 -13.57 17.17 -7.54
CA ASN A 364 -12.66 18.16 -6.95
C ASN A 364 -11.36 18.34 -7.75
N GLY A 365 -11.43 18.16 -9.07
CA GLY A 365 -10.27 18.28 -9.97
C GLY A 365 -9.27 17.11 -9.91
N ARG A 366 -9.51 16.12 -9.05
CA ARG A 366 -8.69 14.90 -8.92
C ARG A 366 -8.72 14.08 -10.22
N VAL A 367 -7.56 13.81 -10.80
CA VAL A 367 -7.43 12.98 -12.01
C VAL A 367 -6.34 11.94 -11.82
N LYS A 368 -6.71 10.66 -11.91
CA LYS A 368 -5.80 9.56 -11.63
C LYS A 368 -5.06 9.11 -12.88
N HIS A 369 -3.73 9.10 -12.79
CA HIS A 369 -2.81 8.41 -13.71
C HIS A 369 -2.03 7.35 -12.94
N GLU A 370 -1.94 6.15 -13.51
CA GLU A 370 -1.21 5.03 -12.97
C GLU A 370 -0.50 4.31 -14.12
N ALA A 371 0.80 4.07 -13.95
CA ALA A 371 1.60 3.38 -14.94
C ALA A 371 2.59 2.43 -14.27
N HIS A 372 2.85 1.28 -14.91
CA HIS A 372 3.86 0.32 -14.51
C HIS A 372 4.64 -0.14 -15.73
N GLU A 373 5.96 -0.18 -15.63
CA GLU A 373 6.82 -0.81 -16.63
C GLU A 373 7.66 -1.88 -15.93
N ILE A 374 7.49 -3.14 -16.33
CA ILE A 374 8.11 -4.31 -15.71
C ILE A 374 9.00 -5.01 -16.73
N ARG A 375 10.29 -5.16 -16.42
CA ARG A 375 11.28 -5.79 -17.28
C ARG A 375 11.75 -7.11 -16.70
N SER A 376 11.70 -8.18 -17.50
CA SER A 376 12.28 -9.48 -17.18
C SER A 376 13.54 -9.70 -18.00
N GLY A 377 14.64 -9.09 -17.55
CA GLY A 377 15.91 -9.04 -18.27
C GLY A 377 15.75 -8.54 -19.72
N PRO A 378 16.53 -9.08 -20.68
CA PRO A 378 16.48 -8.65 -22.07
C PRO A 378 15.33 -9.27 -22.88
N LEU A 379 14.40 -9.99 -22.23
CA LEU A 379 13.48 -10.90 -22.91
C LEU A 379 12.03 -10.43 -22.92
N GLN A 380 11.64 -9.60 -21.95
CA GLN A 380 10.28 -9.08 -21.87
C GLN A 380 10.23 -7.71 -21.20
N THR A 381 9.40 -6.82 -21.75
CA THR A 381 8.90 -5.62 -21.09
C THR A 381 7.38 -5.63 -21.12
N ILE A 382 6.74 -5.46 -19.96
CA ILE A 382 5.30 -5.24 -19.84
C ILE A 382 5.07 -3.80 -19.43
N VAL A 383 4.22 -3.09 -20.17
CA VAL A 383 3.79 -1.72 -19.86
C VAL A 383 2.30 -1.75 -19.55
N ILE A 384 1.93 -1.32 -18.35
CA ILE A 384 0.55 -1.08 -17.93
C ILE A 384 0.33 0.42 -17.93
N ASP A 385 -0.72 0.90 -18.58
CA ASP A 385 -1.11 2.32 -18.55
C ASP A 385 -2.60 2.49 -18.22
N SER A 386 -2.89 3.37 -17.26
CA SER A 386 -4.24 3.76 -16.86
C SER A 386 -4.25 5.26 -16.63
N ARG A 387 -4.90 5.98 -17.55
CA ARG A 387 -4.93 7.46 -17.55
C ARG A 387 -6.32 7.97 -17.75
N GLN A 388 -6.77 8.77 -16.80
CA GLN A 388 -8.02 9.49 -16.85
C GLN A 388 -7.78 10.95 -17.25
N ALA A 389 -8.81 11.60 -17.79
CA ALA A 389 -8.79 13.01 -18.16
C ALA A 389 -10.04 13.77 -17.64
N ASN A 390 -10.97 13.08 -17.00
CA ASN A 390 -12.13 13.67 -16.31
C ASN A 390 -11.93 13.54 -14.80
N ASP A 391 -12.59 14.38 -13.99
CA ASP A 391 -12.60 14.35 -12.52
C ASP A 391 -13.97 13.91 -11.94
N LYS A 392 -14.97 13.71 -12.81
CA LYS A 392 -16.36 13.33 -12.48
C LYS A 392 -16.66 11.87 -12.84
N HIS A 393 -15.79 10.97 -12.39
CA HIS A 393 -15.73 9.56 -12.83
C HIS A 393 -17.00 8.72 -12.62
N ASP A 394 -17.90 9.12 -11.73
CA ASP A 394 -19.18 8.45 -11.48
C ASP A 394 -20.29 8.86 -12.45
N ARG A 395 -20.09 9.95 -13.19
CA ARG A 395 -21.12 10.59 -14.02
C ARG A 395 -20.78 10.58 -15.50
N SER A 396 -19.53 10.31 -15.87
CA SER A 396 -19.11 10.16 -17.27
C SER A 396 -19.64 8.85 -17.83
N LYS A 397 -20.70 8.92 -18.63
CA LYS A 397 -21.13 7.82 -19.51
C LYS A 397 -21.05 8.29 -20.97
N PRO A 398 -20.53 7.46 -21.89
CA PRO A 398 -20.07 6.08 -21.68
C PRO A 398 -18.62 6.01 -21.16
N SER A 399 -18.39 5.11 -20.22
CA SER A 399 -17.04 4.74 -19.80
C SER A 399 -16.47 3.76 -20.82
N THR A 400 -15.66 4.24 -21.75
CA THR A 400 -15.01 3.42 -22.79
C THR A 400 -13.69 2.84 -22.27
N GLY A 401 -13.03 2.00 -23.05
CA GLY A 401 -11.66 1.55 -22.74
C GLY A 401 -10.58 2.52 -23.23
N GLU A 402 -10.96 3.66 -23.83
CA GLU A 402 -10.04 4.58 -24.51
C GLU A 402 -9.31 5.49 -23.52
N ILE A 403 -8.09 5.91 -23.90
CA ILE A 403 -7.28 6.82 -23.10
C ILE A 403 -8.04 8.10 -22.70
N GLY A 404 -7.93 8.47 -21.43
CA GLY A 404 -8.59 9.64 -20.84
C GLY A 404 -9.97 9.34 -20.24
N THR A 405 -10.54 8.16 -20.48
CA THR A 405 -11.82 7.76 -19.89
C THR A 405 -11.65 7.02 -18.56
N ASP A 406 -12.74 6.82 -17.83
CA ASP A 406 -12.70 6.30 -16.45
C ASP A 406 -12.28 4.82 -16.36
N ASN A 407 -12.44 4.06 -17.46
CA ASN A 407 -12.08 2.65 -17.58
C ASN A 407 -10.81 2.41 -18.43
N HIS A 408 -10.05 3.45 -18.80
CA HIS A 408 -8.80 3.26 -19.53
C HIS A 408 -7.83 2.37 -18.73
N PHE A 409 -7.52 1.22 -19.31
CA PHE A 409 -6.52 0.28 -18.81
C PHE A 409 -6.02 -0.56 -19.98
N GLU A 410 -4.74 -0.44 -20.30
CA GLU A 410 -4.09 -1.19 -21.36
C GLU A 410 -2.81 -1.87 -20.85
N VAL A 411 -2.51 -3.03 -21.44
CA VAL A 411 -1.28 -3.78 -21.19
C VAL A 411 -0.58 -4.04 -22.51
N HIS A 412 0.63 -3.52 -22.67
CA HIS A 412 1.51 -3.81 -23.81
C HIS A 412 2.62 -4.76 -23.38
N VAL A 413 2.89 -5.77 -24.18
CA VAL A 413 3.87 -6.82 -23.89
C VAL A 413 4.84 -6.91 -25.05
N PHE A 414 6.09 -6.52 -24.79
CA PHE A 414 7.20 -6.64 -25.73
C PHE A 414 8.00 -7.89 -25.37
N ARG A 415 8.30 -8.74 -26.35
CA ARG A 415 9.09 -9.97 -26.15
C ARG A 415 10.13 -10.16 -27.24
N ASN A 416 11.23 -10.81 -26.86
CA ASN A 416 12.17 -11.38 -27.83
C ASN A 416 11.56 -12.65 -28.45
N HIS A 417 10.67 -12.44 -29.42
CA HIS A 417 9.81 -13.49 -29.95
C HIS A 417 10.57 -14.65 -30.63
N ASP A 418 11.74 -14.40 -31.21
CA ASP A 418 12.60 -15.44 -31.80
C ASP A 418 13.15 -16.40 -30.73
N ILE A 419 13.47 -15.90 -29.54
CA ILE A 419 13.90 -16.73 -28.40
C ILE A 419 12.72 -17.41 -27.72
N THR A 420 11.62 -16.69 -27.55
CA THR A 420 10.47 -17.15 -26.74
C THR A 420 9.44 -17.95 -27.53
N GLY A 421 9.57 -17.98 -28.87
CA GLY A 421 8.64 -18.63 -29.79
C GLY A 421 7.28 -17.93 -29.91
N ASP A 422 7.19 -16.66 -29.51
CA ASP A 422 5.96 -15.88 -29.67
C ASP A 422 5.76 -15.48 -31.15
N GLU A 423 4.51 -15.30 -31.58
CA GLU A 423 4.19 -14.98 -32.98
C GLU A 423 4.68 -13.60 -33.41
N ALA A 424 4.75 -12.65 -32.48
CA ALA A 424 5.11 -11.26 -32.74
C ALA A 424 5.84 -10.65 -31.54
N PRO A 425 6.69 -9.63 -31.77
CA PRO A 425 7.42 -8.94 -30.70
C PRO A 425 6.54 -8.09 -29.79
N LEU A 426 5.34 -7.68 -30.23
CA LEU A 426 4.42 -6.85 -29.46
C LEU A 426 3.02 -7.46 -29.44
N LYS A 427 2.43 -7.51 -28.24
CA LYS A 427 1.02 -7.82 -28.02
C LYS A 427 0.39 -6.78 -27.11
N THR A 428 -0.80 -6.29 -27.47
CA THR A 428 -1.57 -5.32 -26.67
C THR A 428 -2.86 -5.97 -26.19
N PHE A 429 -3.24 -5.68 -24.94
CA PHE A 429 -4.50 -6.09 -24.34
C PHE A 429 -5.25 -4.86 -23.85
N THR A 430 -6.45 -4.66 -24.36
CA THR A 430 -7.38 -3.67 -23.82
C THR A 430 -8.15 -4.24 -22.64
N VAL A 431 -8.81 -3.39 -21.84
CA VAL A 431 -9.73 -3.84 -20.78
C VAL A 431 -10.77 -4.86 -21.30
N ALA A 432 -11.26 -4.69 -22.53
CA ALA A 432 -12.24 -5.60 -23.14
C ALA A 432 -11.64 -6.98 -23.48
N ASP A 433 -10.35 -7.04 -23.83
CA ASP A 433 -9.66 -8.31 -24.07
C ASP A 433 -9.38 -9.04 -22.75
N LEU A 434 -9.00 -8.29 -21.71
CA LEU A 434 -8.78 -8.81 -20.37
C LEU A 434 -10.07 -9.41 -19.78
N ASP A 435 -11.21 -8.75 -19.96
CA ASP A 435 -12.50 -9.27 -19.49
C ASP A 435 -12.90 -10.57 -20.16
N ARG A 436 -12.66 -10.67 -21.46
CA ARG A 436 -12.92 -11.89 -22.23
C ARG A 436 -12.00 -13.03 -21.78
N ARG A 437 -10.72 -12.72 -21.54
CA ARG A 437 -9.70 -13.69 -21.10
C ARG A 437 -9.99 -14.27 -19.72
N TYR A 438 -10.41 -13.43 -18.77
CA TYR A 438 -10.64 -13.84 -17.38
C TYR A 438 -12.12 -14.08 -17.04
N ASN A 439 -13.00 -14.04 -18.04
CA ASN A 439 -14.45 -14.25 -17.93
C ASN A 439 -15.09 -13.47 -16.78
N THR A 440 -14.75 -12.19 -16.66
CA THR A 440 -15.24 -11.34 -15.56
C THR A 440 -16.63 -10.79 -15.84
N ALA A 441 -16.93 -10.38 -17.09
CA ALA A 441 -18.24 -9.92 -17.56
C ALA A 441 -18.99 -8.96 -16.59
N MET A 442 -18.29 -8.01 -15.97
CA MET A 442 -18.87 -7.14 -14.94
C MET A 442 -19.29 -5.77 -15.52
N PRO A 443 -20.59 -5.42 -15.54
CA PRO A 443 -21.04 -4.13 -16.08
C PRO A 443 -20.59 -2.95 -15.20
N GLY A 444 -20.32 -1.79 -15.79
CA GLY A 444 -20.04 -0.54 -15.04
C GLY A 444 -18.56 -0.12 -14.98
N ILE A 445 -18.19 0.60 -13.92
CA ILE A 445 -16.81 1.09 -13.71
C ILE A 445 -15.95 -0.07 -13.22
N TYR A 446 -14.89 -0.38 -13.96
CA TYR A 446 -14.06 -1.56 -13.73
C TYR A 446 -13.39 -1.54 -12.36
N SER A 447 -12.85 -0.39 -11.99
CA SER A 447 -12.21 -0.19 -10.69
C SER A 447 -13.18 -0.32 -9.49
N GLU A 448 -14.49 -0.16 -9.69
CA GLU A 448 -15.49 -0.38 -8.64
C GLU A 448 -15.82 -1.88 -8.53
N ASN A 449 -15.94 -2.54 -9.67
CA ASN A 449 -16.17 -3.97 -9.80
C ASN A 449 -15.06 -4.82 -9.14
N VAL A 450 -13.80 -4.43 -9.32
CA VAL A 450 -12.65 -5.09 -8.68
C VAL A 450 -12.74 -5.07 -7.14
N LYS A 451 -13.36 -4.04 -6.54
CA LYS A 451 -13.45 -3.90 -5.08
C LYS A 451 -14.41 -4.91 -4.43
N ARG A 452 -15.26 -5.57 -5.21
CA ARG A 452 -16.14 -6.64 -4.72
C ARG A 452 -15.40 -7.97 -4.53
N GLY A 453 -14.27 -8.17 -5.24
CA GLY A 453 -13.56 -9.46 -5.31
C GLY A 453 -13.26 -10.08 -3.94
N ILE A 454 -12.75 -9.26 -3.01
CA ILE A 454 -12.39 -9.73 -1.66
C ILE A 454 -13.59 -10.23 -0.85
N LEU A 455 -14.77 -9.59 -0.97
CA LEU A 455 -15.97 -10.03 -0.26
C LEU A 455 -16.51 -11.34 -0.82
N TRP A 456 -16.51 -11.51 -2.15
CA TRP A 456 -16.95 -12.76 -2.77
C TRP A 456 -15.99 -13.90 -2.43
N GLU A 457 -14.68 -13.64 -2.48
CA GLU A 457 -13.66 -14.63 -2.11
C GLU A 457 -13.77 -15.03 -0.64
N ALA A 458 -14.01 -14.07 0.27
CA ALA A 458 -14.27 -14.34 1.68
C ALA A 458 -15.51 -15.21 1.89
N VAL A 459 -16.62 -14.90 1.22
CA VAL A 459 -17.86 -15.71 1.30
C VAL A 459 -17.66 -17.10 0.70
N ASP A 460 -16.92 -17.22 -0.40
CA ASP A 460 -16.57 -18.51 -0.99
C ASP A 460 -15.74 -19.36 -0.02
N PHE A 461 -14.79 -18.75 0.70
CA PHE A 461 -14.07 -19.43 1.78
C PHE A 461 -15.01 -19.88 2.90
N LEU A 462 -15.88 -18.99 3.40
CA LEU A 462 -16.81 -19.32 4.48
C LEU A 462 -17.71 -20.50 4.12
N HIS A 463 -18.15 -20.57 2.86
CA HIS A 463 -18.97 -21.67 2.30
C HIS A 463 -18.15 -22.88 1.81
N ASP A 464 -16.89 -23.03 2.20
CA ASP A 464 -16.02 -24.17 1.84
C ASP A 464 -15.78 -24.36 0.34
N LYS A 465 -15.99 -23.31 -0.47
CA LYS A 465 -15.67 -23.31 -1.91
C LYS A 465 -14.22 -22.95 -2.20
N ARG A 466 -13.51 -22.42 -1.20
CA ARG A 466 -12.09 -22.09 -1.25
C ARG A 466 -11.40 -22.46 0.05
N THR A 467 -10.13 -22.77 -0.08
CA THR A 467 -9.19 -23.04 1.01
C THR A 467 -8.33 -21.82 1.28
N LEU A 468 -7.66 -21.81 2.43
CA LEU A 468 -6.85 -20.66 2.86
C LEU A 468 -5.68 -20.33 1.90
N PRO A 469 -4.95 -21.33 1.34
CA PRO A 469 -3.90 -21.06 0.34
C PRO A 469 -4.42 -20.49 -0.99
N GLU A 470 -5.71 -20.63 -1.28
CA GLU A 470 -6.35 -20.13 -2.52
C GLU A 470 -6.82 -18.67 -2.39
N LEU A 471 -6.66 -18.04 -1.22
CA LEU A 471 -7.04 -16.64 -1.02
C LEU A 471 -5.98 -15.69 -1.57
N THR A 472 -6.45 -14.69 -2.32
CA THR A 472 -5.60 -13.81 -3.13
C THR A 472 -4.73 -12.84 -2.30
N SER A 473 -5.17 -12.47 -1.09
CA SER A 473 -4.61 -11.33 -0.36
C SER A 473 -4.46 -11.57 1.15
N ASN A 474 -3.92 -12.74 1.53
CA ASN A 474 -3.69 -13.11 2.93
C ASN A 474 -2.62 -12.23 3.62
N LEU A 475 -2.78 -11.93 4.92
CA LEU A 475 -1.86 -11.12 5.72
C LEU A 475 -0.40 -11.61 5.64
N ALA A 476 -0.16 -12.92 5.60
CA ALA A 476 1.19 -13.48 5.50
C ALA A 476 1.94 -12.99 4.24
N ASP A 477 1.23 -12.65 3.17
CA ASP A 477 1.81 -12.14 1.91
C ASP A 477 1.98 -10.61 1.90
N HIS A 478 1.81 -9.95 3.05
CA HIS A 478 1.92 -8.50 3.21
C HIS A 478 3.11 -8.04 4.07
N ALA A 479 4.02 -8.95 4.46
CA ALA A 479 5.28 -8.59 5.12
C ALA A 479 6.06 -7.55 4.30
N ILE A 480 6.43 -7.91 3.07
CA ILE A 480 7.32 -7.10 2.23
C ILE A 480 6.75 -5.69 1.99
N PRO A 481 5.46 -5.52 1.61
CA PRO A 481 4.87 -4.19 1.47
C PRO A 481 4.89 -3.34 2.75
N ALA A 482 4.64 -3.94 3.93
CA ALA A 482 4.69 -3.22 5.21
C ALA A 482 6.11 -2.76 5.55
N TYR A 483 7.09 -3.62 5.33
CA TYR A 483 8.50 -3.31 5.58
C TYR A 483 9.05 -2.29 4.59
N ILE A 484 8.65 -2.31 3.31
CA ILE A 484 8.99 -1.24 2.35
C ILE A 484 8.43 0.09 2.82
N MET A 485 7.18 0.12 3.30
CA MET A 485 6.54 1.34 3.79
C MET A 485 7.29 1.91 5.01
N SER A 486 7.58 1.07 6.00
CA SER A 486 8.37 1.44 7.17
C SER A 486 9.77 1.95 6.79
N ALA A 487 10.49 1.20 5.95
CA ALA A 487 11.83 1.56 5.49
C ALA A 487 11.85 2.86 4.67
N ALA A 488 10.80 3.15 3.90
CA ALA A 488 10.69 4.40 3.15
C ALA A 488 10.59 5.63 4.07
N TYR A 489 9.85 5.54 5.18
CA TYR A 489 9.81 6.59 6.18
C TYR A 489 11.14 6.72 6.93
N ILE A 490 11.71 5.60 7.38
CA ILE A 490 13.02 5.59 8.06
C ILE A 490 14.11 6.23 7.17
N SER A 491 14.14 5.88 5.89
CA SER A 491 15.07 6.44 4.91
C SER A 491 14.96 7.96 4.83
N HIS A 492 13.73 8.49 4.80
CA HIS A 492 13.50 9.92 4.76
C HIS A 492 13.98 10.62 6.04
N ILE A 493 13.65 10.08 7.21
CA ILE A 493 14.09 10.60 8.50
C ILE A 493 15.62 10.63 8.59
N ARG A 494 16.28 9.57 8.13
CA ARG A 494 17.75 9.52 8.08
C ARG A 494 18.33 10.59 7.16
N ARG A 495 17.74 10.77 5.97
CA ARG A 495 18.12 11.82 5.01
C ARG A 495 18.02 13.22 5.63
N THR A 496 16.89 13.55 6.27
CA THR A 496 16.68 14.88 6.87
C THR A 496 17.62 15.15 8.05
N ARG A 497 18.13 14.09 8.68
CA ARG A 497 19.16 14.16 9.74
C ARG A 497 20.60 14.10 9.21
N GLY A 498 20.82 14.13 7.89
CA GLY A 498 22.15 14.08 7.28
C GLY A 498 22.86 12.73 7.38
N LEU A 499 22.12 11.65 7.63
CA LEU A 499 22.63 10.28 7.68
C LEU A 499 22.53 9.59 6.31
N ASP A 500 23.21 8.45 6.14
CA ASP A 500 22.96 7.56 5.00
C ASP A 500 21.48 7.16 4.99
N SER A 501 20.77 7.55 3.93
CA SER A 501 19.34 7.32 3.76
C SER A 501 19.00 5.87 3.39
N THR A 502 19.99 5.04 3.07
CA THR A 502 19.74 3.66 2.66
C THR A 502 19.34 2.79 3.85
N VAL A 503 18.19 2.12 3.75
CA VAL A 503 17.65 1.24 4.79
C VAL A 503 17.71 -0.22 4.30
N PRO A 504 18.61 -1.05 4.86
CA PRO A 504 18.63 -2.48 4.55
C PRO A 504 17.45 -3.22 5.21
N VAL A 505 16.85 -4.12 4.45
CA VAL A 505 15.83 -5.07 4.91
C VAL A 505 16.26 -6.48 4.50
N GLU A 506 16.52 -7.32 5.47
CA GLU A 506 16.90 -8.72 5.25
C GLU A 506 15.67 -9.57 4.93
N LEU A 507 15.79 -10.50 3.98
CA LEU A 507 14.72 -11.38 3.53
C LEU A 507 15.03 -12.84 3.87
N ALA A 508 14.11 -13.48 4.57
CA ALA A 508 14.12 -14.92 4.81
C ALA A 508 12.87 -15.56 4.20
N TYR A 509 12.90 -16.87 3.93
CA TYR A 509 11.77 -17.57 3.30
C TYR A 509 11.33 -18.77 4.12
N GLY A 510 10.02 -18.87 4.34
CA GLY A 510 9.40 -20.03 4.96
C GLY A 510 9.39 -21.26 4.03
N ALA A 511 8.98 -22.40 4.59
CA ALA A 511 8.77 -23.64 3.81
C ALA A 511 7.63 -23.49 2.79
N ASP A 512 6.70 -22.57 3.04
CA ASP A 512 5.63 -22.15 2.14
C ASP A 512 6.11 -21.21 1.02
N GLY A 513 7.38 -20.82 1.01
CA GLY A 513 7.96 -19.91 0.04
C GLY A 513 7.63 -18.44 0.26
N LEU A 514 6.89 -18.10 1.33
CA LEU A 514 6.58 -16.71 1.67
C LEU A 514 7.79 -16.01 2.27
N ALA A 515 7.97 -14.75 1.89
CA ALA A 515 9.07 -13.92 2.37
C ALA A 515 8.74 -13.30 3.73
N LYS A 516 9.65 -13.45 4.68
CA LYS A 516 9.72 -12.69 5.93
C LYS A 516 10.76 -11.59 5.76
N ALA A 517 10.52 -10.45 6.40
CA ALA A 517 11.41 -9.31 6.36
C ALA A 517 11.88 -8.93 7.76
N HIS A 518 13.05 -8.32 7.84
CA HIS A 518 13.60 -7.78 9.08
C HIS A 518 14.39 -6.50 8.79
N ILE A 519 14.16 -5.45 9.58
CA ILE A 519 14.97 -4.22 9.60
C ILE A 519 15.88 -4.30 10.81
N ALA A 520 17.19 -4.18 10.60
CA ALA A 520 18.16 -4.27 11.69
C ALA A 520 18.01 -3.11 12.68
N GLU A 521 17.90 -3.44 13.97
CA GLU A 521 17.88 -2.45 15.07
C GLU A 521 19.14 -1.59 15.12
N ALA A 522 20.27 -2.01 14.54
CA ALA A 522 21.47 -1.17 14.48
C ALA A 522 21.26 0.18 13.75
N LEU A 523 20.17 0.32 12.98
CA LEU A 523 19.76 1.58 12.36
C LEU A 523 19.21 2.61 13.35
N TYR A 524 18.89 2.19 14.59
CA TYR A 524 18.35 3.03 15.66
C TYR A 524 19.35 4.03 16.20
N ARG A 525 20.67 3.87 15.94
CA ARG A 525 21.73 4.64 16.59
C ARG A 525 21.37 6.13 16.62
N PRO A 526 20.96 6.66 17.78
CA PRO A 526 20.82 8.09 17.96
C PRO A 526 22.21 8.68 17.76
N PHE A 527 22.29 9.91 17.28
CA PHE A 527 23.45 10.71 17.64
C PHE A 527 23.52 10.69 19.18
N GLU A 528 24.61 10.14 19.74
CA GLU A 528 25.17 10.78 20.93
C GLU A 528 25.30 12.24 20.52
N THR A 529 24.54 13.10 21.19
CA THR A 529 24.46 14.52 20.87
C THR A 529 25.88 15.05 20.76
N ALA A 530 26.24 15.59 19.59
CA ALA A 530 27.38 16.48 19.46
C ALA A 530 27.04 17.79 20.21
N SER A 531 26.96 17.71 21.53
CA SER A 531 26.82 18.84 22.46
C SER A 531 27.98 18.92 23.45
N ASP A 532 28.89 17.94 23.47
CA ASP A 532 30.01 17.91 24.44
C ASP A 532 31.41 18.04 23.80
N ALA A 533 31.51 18.46 22.53
CA ALA A 533 32.78 18.75 21.87
C ALA A 533 33.12 20.24 21.73
N SER A 534 32.42 21.13 22.46
CA SER A 534 32.69 22.58 22.47
C SER A 534 33.09 23.12 23.85
N SER A 535 33.97 22.42 24.57
CA SER A 535 34.64 23.01 25.76
C SER A 535 36.03 22.42 26.06
N ALA A 536 36.91 22.43 25.06
CA ALA A 536 38.37 22.28 25.21
C ALA A 536 38.94 22.47 23.78
N THR A 537 39.75 23.44 23.42
CA THR A 537 40.77 24.24 24.11
C THR A 537 41.09 25.42 23.19
N ASP A 538 41.43 26.57 23.76
CA ASP A 538 42.11 27.68 23.09
C ASP A 538 43.25 27.17 22.19
N VAL A 539 43.20 27.48 20.89
CA VAL A 539 44.42 27.59 20.07
C VAL A 539 44.32 28.77 19.12
N ASP A 540 45.39 29.55 19.23
CA ASP A 540 45.79 30.77 18.58
C ASP A 540 45.71 30.76 17.04
N LEU A 541 45.42 31.94 16.49
CA LEU A 541 45.39 32.26 15.07
C LEU A 541 46.82 32.42 14.53
N ALA A 542 47.30 31.55 13.63
CA ALA A 542 48.30 31.92 12.62
C ALA A 542 48.53 30.85 11.50
N THR A 543 48.03 31.18 10.30
CA THR A 543 48.62 30.91 8.94
C THR A 543 48.72 29.48 8.34
N PRO A 544 48.74 29.35 6.99
CA PRO A 544 48.11 28.26 6.23
C PRO A 544 49.07 27.17 5.73
N LEU A 545 48.53 26.01 5.35
CA LEU A 545 49.26 24.94 4.65
C LEU A 545 48.54 24.55 3.35
N ASP A 546 49.28 24.67 2.24
CA ASP A 546 49.09 23.97 0.97
C ASP A 546 49.47 22.47 1.10
N GLU A 547 48.92 21.67 0.18
CA GLU A 547 48.93 20.19 0.00
C GLU A 547 50.29 19.42 0.03
N PRO A 548 50.37 18.11 -0.33
CA PRO A 548 49.81 16.89 0.30
C PRO A 548 50.92 15.86 0.68
N LEU A 549 50.69 15.01 1.68
CA LEU A 549 51.65 13.97 2.12
C LEU A 549 51.49 12.65 1.34
N LEU A 550 52.47 12.36 0.47
CA LEU A 550 52.78 11.03 -0.06
C LEU A 550 53.46 10.17 1.03
N THR A 551 53.09 8.89 1.11
CA THR A 551 53.48 7.96 2.18
C THR A 551 54.90 7.40 2.04
N GLU A 552 55.53 7.15 3.20
CA GLU A 552 56.92 6.70 3.40
C GLU A 552 57.33 5.40 2.68
N ALA A 553 56.41 4.67 2.06
CA ALA A 553 56.70 3.46 1.30
C ALA A 553 57.40 3.75 -0.05
N SER A 554 57.19 4.94 -0.62
CA SER A 554 57.74 5.33 -1.94
C SER A 554 59.19 5.83 -1.88
N ILE A 555 59.69 6.16 -0.69
CA ILE A 555 61.03 6.77 -0.50
C ILE A 555 62.14 5.71 -0.34
N LYS A 556 61.78 4.45 -0.06
CA LYS A 556 62.76 3.38 0.21
C LYS A 556 63.18 2.55 -1.02
N ALA A 557 62.39 2.56 -2.10
CA ALA A 557 62.70 1.82 -3.33
C ALA A 557 63.61 2.60 -4.31
N ALA A 558 63.65 3.94 -4.23
CA ALA A 558 64.42 4.77 -5.15
C ALA A 558 65.91 4.96 -4.78
N LYS A 559 66.36 4.43 -3.62
CA LYS A 559 67.74 4.62 -3.12
C LYS A 559 68.73 3.50 -3.43
N LEU A 560 68.34 2.46 -4.19
CA LEU A 560 69.22 1.31 -4.47
C LEU A 560 69.57 1.08 -5.94
N GLY A 561 69.18 1.96 -6.87
CA GLY A 561 69.84 2.15 -8.17
C GLY A 561 70.28 0.89 -8.93
N LEU A 562 69.40 -0.11 -9.10
CA LEU A 562 69.67 -1.28 -9.95
C LEU A 562 68.79 -1.23 -11.20
N THR A 563 69.48 -1.18 -12.34
CA THR A 563 68.97 -1.13 -13.70
C THR A 563 68.66 -2.52 -14.25
N GLU A 564 67.58 -2.59 -15.02
CA GLU A 564 67.27 -3.55 -16.11
C GLU A 564 66.67 -4.94 -15.78
N PRO A 565 65.86 -5.50 -16.71
CA PRO A 565 64.67 -6.28 -16.39
C PRO A 565 64.82 -7.77 -16.73
N LEU A 566 64.03 -8.64 -16.11
CA LEU A 566 63.82 -9.99 -16.63
C LEU A 566 62.47 -10.59 -16.23
N ALA A 567 61.93 -11.28 -17.21
CA ALA A 567 60.61 -11.84 -17.30
C ALA A 567 60.45 -13.18 -16.56
N SER A 568 59.18 -13.59 -16.49
CA SER A 568 58.67 -14.97 -16.58
C SER A 568 58.66 -15.87 -15.33
N LEU A 569 57.57 -16.67 -15.32
CA LEU A 569 57.36 -18.00 -14.72
C LEU A 569 56.60 -18.11 -13.38
N ASN A 570 55.31 -18.43 -13.54
CA ASN A 570 54.60 -19.65 -13.14
C ASN A 570 54.81 -20.31 -11.75
N ALA A 571 53.65 -20.68 -11.17
CA ALA A 571 53.35 -21.78 -10.23
C ALA A 571 54.05 -21.70 -8.85
N VAL A 572 53.35 -21.84 -7.72
CA VAL A 572 52.36 -22.87 -7.31
C VAL A 572 51.28 -22.25 -6.43
#